data_AF-A0A1M7BZZ5-F1
#
_entry.id   AF-A0A1M7BZZ5-F1
#
_cell.length_a   1.000
_cell.length_b   1.000
_cell.length_c   1.000
_cell.angle_alpha   90.00
_cell.angle_beta   90.00
_cell.angle_gamma   90.00
#
_symmetry.space_group_name_H-M   'P 1'
#
loop_
_entity.id
_entity.type
_entity.pdbx_description
1 polymer ?
#
loop_
_entity_poly.entity_id
_entity_poly.type
_entity_poly.pdbx_seq_one_letter_code
_entity_poly.pdbx_strand_id
1 'polypeptide(L)'
;MSASYYLQDIRKEASLHPRHFLAPSPEEIASLQVGNMVRLFFVFNFQTADNCRAERMWVEISEINGETFKGYLTNQPHYIQELHKGDVISFTGSQIATILVAPQFDENKKAIITLRALEKGEINWALCAEPDNPEDSGWQLFHGDEDDAYLGNPDHAALISLAEVLHFEPRLESVFASEHAAFEWDPSINDFVAVQDFDTPEE
;
A
#
# COMPACT_ATOMS: atom_id res chain seq x y z
N MET A 1 -15.98 4.89 -32.11
CA MET A 1 -14.83 4.05 -31.72
C MET A 1 -14.93 3.88 -30.22
N SER A 2 -14.81 2.65 -29.70
CA SER A 2 -14.70 2.41 -28.25
C SER A 2 -13.32 2.90 -27.77
N ALA A 3 -13.23 3.44 -26.55
CA ALA A 3 -11.94 3.81 -25.96
C ALA A 3 -11.02 2.58 -25.87
N SER A 4 -9.70 2.75 -26.05
CA SER A 4 -8.76 1.63 -25.92
C SER A 4 -8.54 1.20 -24.46
N TYR A 5 -9.08 1.93 -23.50
CA TYR A 5 -8.97 1.67 -22.08
C TYR A 5 -10.27 1.96 -21.31
N TYR A 6 -10.31 1.53 -20.05
CA TYR A 6 -11.25 2.00 -19.04
C TYR A 6 -10.53 2.26 -17.71
N LEU A 7 -11.11 3.10 -16.86
CA LEU A 7 -10.61 3.34 -15.51
C LEU A 7 -11.15 2.25 -14.56
N GLN A 8 -10.25 1.50 -13.92
CA GLN A 8 -10.61 0.41 -13.02
C GLN A 8 -11.37 0.93 -11.79
N ASP A 9 -12.40 0.20 -11.36
CA ASP A 9 -13.04 0.43 -10.06
C ASP A 9 -12.18 -0.19 -8.96
N ILE A 10 -11.41 0.64 -8.27
CA ILE A 10 -10.47 0.27 -7.22
C ILE A 10 -11.22 -0.21 -5.98
N ARG A 11 -12.33 0.45 -5.60
CA ARG A 11 -13.13 0.04 -4.44
C ARG A 11 -13.70 -1.37 -4.63
N LYS A 12 -14.12 -1.72 -5.85
CA LYS A 12 -14.56 -3.07 -6.17
C LYS A 12 -13.43 -4.08 -6.04
N GLU A 13 -12.25 -3.81 -6.61
CA GLU A 13 -11.10 -4.73 -6.51
C GLU A 13 -10.65 -4.90 -5.05
N ALA A 14 -10.61 -3.82 -4.27
CA ALA A 14 -10.32 -3.86 -2.83
C ALA A 14 -11.31 -4.74 -2.06
N SER A 15 -12.60 -4.71 -2.41
CA SER A 15 -13.59 -5.59 -1.77
C SER A 15 -13.39 -7.08 -2.09
N LEU A 16 -12.77 -7.40 -3.23
CA LEU A 16 -12.47 -8.78 -3.64
C LEU A 16 -11.11 -9.26 -3.10
N HIS A 17 -10.18 -8.33 -2.89
CA HIS A 17 -8.80 -8.59 -2.47
C HIS A 17 -8.38 -7.70 -1.29
N PRO A 18 -9.11 -7.73 -0.16
CA PRO A 18 -9.00 -6.74 0.93
C PRO A 18 -7.65 -6.66 1.62
N ARG A 19 -6.82 -7.71 1.57
CA ARG A 19 -5.50 -7.72 2.21
C ARG A 19 -4.44 -6.95 1.41
N HIS A 20 -4.37 -7.19 0.09
CA HIS A 20 -3.28 -6.68 -0.75
C HIS A 20 -3.69 -5.57 -1.71
N PHE A 21 -5.00 -5.31 -1.87
CA PHE A 21 -5.50 -4.29 -2.78
C PHE A 21 -6.13 -3.16 -1.97
N LEU A 22 -5.32 -2.17 -1.61
CA LEU A 22 -5.79 -1.00 -0.86
C LEU A 22 -6.61 -0.07 -1.75
N ALA A 23 -7.57 0.60 -1.13
CA ALA A 23 -8.30 1.72 -1.70
C ALA A 23 -8.34 2.83 -0.65
N PRO A 24 -8.21 4.10 -1.05
CA PRO A 24 -8.43 5.21 -0.13
C PRO A 24 -9.83 5.15 0.50
N SER A 25 -9.88 5.47 1.78
CA SER A 25 -11.10 5.53 2.57
C SER A 25 -12.03 6.65 2.08
N PRO A 26 -13.34 6.58 2.40
CA PRO A 26 -14.27 7.65 2.07
C PRO A 26 -13.86 9.02 2.64
N GLU A 27 -13.24 9.04 3.82
CA GLU A 27 -12.78 10.27 4.47
C GLU A 27 -11.58 10.88 3.74
N GLU A 28 -10.60 10.06 3.33
CA GLU A 28 -9.47 10.52 2.52
C GLU A 28 -9.94 11.09 1.17
N ILE A 29 -10.90 10.42 0.50
CA ILE A 29 -11.50 10.91 -0.75
C ILE A 29 -12.22 12.24 -0.53
N ALA A 30 -12.96 12.38 0.57
CA ALA A 30 -13.68 13.61 0.91
C ALA A 30 -12.74 14.78 1.26
N SER A 31 -11.51 14.47 1.70
CA SER A 31 -10.48 15.46 2.03
C SER A 31 -9.73 16.03 0.81
N LEU A 32 -9.91 15.43 -0.38
CA LEU A 32 -9.19 15.83 -1.58
C LEU A 32 -9.46 17.28 -1.99
N GLN A 33 -8.41 17.93 -2.49
CA GLN A 33 -8.40 19.31 -2.95
C GLN A 33 -7.80 19.42 -4.36
N VAL A 34 -8.12 20.52 -5.04
CA VAL A 34 -7.44 20.90 -6.30
C VAL A 34 -5.93 21.00 -6.04
N GLY A 35 -5.13 20.43 -6.93
CA GLY A 35 -3.68 20.29 -6.82
C GLY A 35 -3.22 18.98 -6.14
N ASN A 36 -4.11 18.21 -5.51
CA ASN A 36 -3.73 16.88 -5.03
C ASN A 36 -3.45 15.92 -6.20
N MET A 37 -2.46 15.06 -6.01
CA MET A 37 -2.05 14.06 -6.97
C MET A 37 -2.67 12.71 -6.61
N VAL A 38 -3.31 12.07 -7.59
CA VAL A 38 -3.94 10.77 -7.42
C VAL A 38 -3.49 9.81 -8.51
N ARG A 39 -3.35 8.53 -8.17
CA ARG A 39 -3.02 7.47 -9.11
C ARG A 39 -4.28 6.76 -9.56
N LEU A 40 -4.46 6.61 -10.87
CA LEU A 40 -5.56 5.85 -11.48
C LEU A 40 -5.00 4.66 -12.28
N PHE A 41 -5.80 3.60 -12.44
CA PHE A 41 -5.44 2.43 -13.24
C PHE A 41 -6.23 2.42 -14.55
N PHE A 42 -5.51 2.56 -15.67
CA PHE A 42 -6.03 2.59 -17.03
C PHE A 42 -5.89 1.19 -17.63
N VAL A 43 -6.95 0.39 -17.57
CA VAL A 43 -6.94 -1.01 -18.00
C VAL A 43 -7.25 -1.11 -19.48
N PHE A 44 -6.48 -1.91 -20.21
CA PHE A 44 -6.57 -2.01 -21.65
C PHE A 44 -7.77 -2.83 -22.11
N ASN A 45 -8.38 -2.40 -23.22
CA ASN A 45 -9.33 -3.17 -24.01
C ASN A 45 -8.63 -3.93 -25.17
N PHE A 46 -7.31 -4.04 -25.10
CA PHE A 46 -6.46 -4.74 -26.07
C PHE A 46 -5.39 -5.57 -25.36
N GLN A 47 -4.72 -6.45 -26.10
CA GLN A 47 -3.63 -7.27 -25.58
C GLN A 47 -2.28 -6.65 -25.98
N THR A 48 -1.34 -6.66 -25.04
CA THR A 48 0.05 -6.29 -25.24
C THR A 48 0.92 -7.54 -25.42
N ALA A 49 2.08 -7.40 -26.07
CA ALA A 49 2.97 -8.54 -26.32
C ALA A 49 3.66 -9.07 -25.05
N ASP A 50 3.82 -8.22 -24.03
CA ASP A 50 4.47 -8.51 -22.75
C ASP A 50 3.48 -8.84 -21.63
N ASN A 51 2.19 -9.01 -21.96
CA ASN A 51 1.10 -9.22 -21.02
C ASN A 51 0.88 -8.08 -20.02
N CYS A 52 1.38 -6.87 -20.27
CA CYS A 52 0.96 -5.68 -19.55
C CYS A 52 -0.56 -5.45 -19.75
N ARG A 53 -1.32 -5.29 -18.67
CA ARG A 53 -2.79 -5.18 -18.72
C ARG A 53 -3.32 -3.78 -18.44
N ALA A 54 -2.48 -2.91 -17.88
CA ALA A 54 -2.89 -1.58 -17.48
C ALA A 54 -1.69 -0.63 -17.35
N GLU A 55 -1.94 0.67 -17.53
CA GLU A 55 -1.03 1.73 -17.10
C GLU A 55 -1.51 2.35 -15.78
N ARG A 56 -0.59 2.53 -14.84
CA ARG A 56 -0.87 3.20 -13.56
C ARG A 56 -0.27 4.59 -13.63
N MET A 57 -1.10 5.61 -13.66
CA MET A 57 -0.66 6.96 -13.98
C MET A 57 -1.16 7.98 -12.97
N TRP A 58 -0.35 9.02 -12.75
CA TRP A 58 -0.69 10.11 -11.85
C TRP A 58 -1.49 11.20 -12.56
N VAL A 59 -2.52 11.67 -11.89
CA VAL A 59 -3.41 12.76 -12.31
C VAL A 59 -3.41 13.82 -11.22
N GLU A 60 -3.15 15.07 -11.59
CA GLU A 60 -3.28 16.23 -10.69
C GLU A 60 -4.71 16.76 -10.77
N ILE A 61 -5.42 16.80 -9.64
CA ILE A 61 -6.82 17.25 -9.59
C ILE A 61 -6.91 18.73 -9.97
N SER A 62 -7.73 19.04 -10.96
CA SER A 62 -7.98 20.41 -11.44
C SER A 62 -9.40 20.90 -11.12
N GLU A 63 -10.37 20.00 -10.98
CA GLU A 63 -11.76 20.32 -10.63
C GLU A 63 -12.37 19.23 -9.74
N ILE A 64 -13.19 19.65 -8.77
CA ILE A 64 -13.97 18.76 -7.89
C ILE A 64 -15.44 19.19 -7.98
N ASN A 65 -16.31 18.28 -8.39
CA ASN A 65 -17.74 18.50 -8.57
C ASN A 65 -18.54 17.39 -7.87
N GLY A 66 -18.77 17.53 -6.56
CA GLY A 66 -19.38 16.49 -5.75
C GLY A 66 -18.52 15.22 -5.75
N GLU A 67 -19.05 14.11 -6.26
CA GLU A 67 -18.36 12.82 -6.31
C GLU A 67 -17.49 12.63 -7.57
N THR A 68 -17.51 13.60 -8.49
CA THR A 68 -16.76 13.56 -9.76
C THR A 68 -15.58 14.51 -9.71
N PHE A 69 -14.43 14.02 -10.19
CA PHE A 69 -13.18 14.74 -10.28
C PHE A 69 -12.79 14.92 -11.74
N LYS A 70 -12.07 16.01 -12.02
CA LYS A 70 -11.23 16.10 -13.21
C LYS A 70 -9.81 16.44 -12.82
N GLY A 71 -8.87 16.02 -13.64
CA GLY A 71 -7.47 16.39 -13.46
C GLY A 71 -6.63 16.20 -14.71
N TYR A 72 -5.41 16.71 -14.66
CA TYR A 72 -4.44 16.63 -15.73
C TYR A 72 -3.55 15.41 -15.57
N LEU A 73 -3.42 14.61 -16.62
CA LEU A 73 -2.48 13.49 -16.65
C LEU A 73 -1.03 14.03 -16.58
N THR A 74 -0.23 13.54 -15.64
CA THR A 74 1.13 14.08 -15.40
C THR A 74 2.25 13.24 -16.02
N ASN A 75 1.96 11.97 -16.33
CA ASN A 75 2.85 11.04 -17.02
C ASN A 75 2.50 10.95 -18.52
N GLN A 76 3.47 10.56 -19.35
CA GLN A 76 3.22 10.19 -20.74
C GLN A 76 2.88 8.70 -20.81
N PRO A 77 1.69 8.31 -21.33
CA PRO A 77 1.36 6.90 -21.57
C PRO A 77 2.33 6.25 -22.55
N HIS A 78 2.59 4.96 -22.33
CA HIS A 78 3.41 4.10 -23.17
C HIS A 78 2.57 3.29 -24.17
N TYR A 79 1.48 2.68 -23.73
CA TYR A 79 0.67 1.78 -24.58
C TYR A 79 -0.54 2.51 -25.18
N ILE A 80 -1.22 3.36 -24.39
CA ILE A 80 -2.40 4.10 -24.81
C ILE A 80 -1.98 5.28 -25.70
N GLN A 81 -2.05 5.10 -27.02
CA GLN A 81 -1.54 6.08 -28.00
C GLN A 81 -2.42 7.33 -28.13
N GLU A 82 -3.70 7.25 -27.77
CA GLU A 82 -4.61 8.39 -27.86
C GLU A 82 -4.54 9.35 -26.67
N LEU A 83 -3.84 8.98 -25.59
CA LEU A 83 -3.65 9.82 -24.40
C LEU A 83 -2.25 10.42 -24.36
N HIS A 84 -2.17 11.65 -23.88
CA HIS A 84 -0.94 12.42 -23.75
C HIS A 84 -0.84 13.05 -22.38
N LYS A 85 0.40 13.31 -21.95
CA LYS A 85 0.64 14.16 -20.78
C LYS A 85 -0.08 15.51 -20.96
N GLY A 86 -0.82 15.92 -19.94
CA GLY A 86 -1.62 17.14 -19.93
C GLY A 86 -3.09 16.95 -20.31
N ASP A 87 -3.48 15.77 -20.80
CA ASP A 87 -4.88 15.49 -21.10
C ASP A 87 -5.75 15.50 -19.84
N VAL A 88 -6.99 15.97 -20.00
CA VAL A 88 -7.97 16.02 -18.91
C VAL A 88 -8.68 14.68 -18.76
N ILE A 89 -8.57 14.09 -17.57
CA ILE A 89 -9.21 12.82 -17.21
C ILE A 89 -10.38 13.12 -16.28
N SER A 90 -11.55 12.52 -16.53
CA SER A 90 -12.71 12.56 -15.63
C SER A 90 -12.86 11.21 -14.92
N PHE A 91 -13.05 11.23 -13.60
CA PHE A 91 -13.08 10.03 -12.77
C PHE A 91 -13.89 10.25 -11.48
N THR A 92 -14.17 9.18 -10.75
CA THR A 92 -14.85 9.22 -9.44
C THR A 92 -13.95 8.70 -8.33
N GLY A 93 -14.35 8.91 -7.07
CA GLY A 93 -13.62 8.39 -5.92
C GLY A 93 -13.45 6.86 -5.92
N SER A 94 -14.30 6.07 -6.61
CA SER A 94 -14.09 4.61 -6.69
C SER A 94 -12.95 4.21 -7.62
N GLN A 95 -12.46 5.12 -8.45
CA GLN A 95 -11.41 4.86 -9.42
C GLN A 95 -10.03 5.32 -8.94
N ILE A 96 -9.97 5.96 -7.76
CA ILE A 96 -8.73 6.44 -7.15
C ILE A 96 -8.02 5.27 -6.46
N ALA A 97 -6.82 4.94 -6.93
CA ALA A 97 -6.02 3.83 -6.41
C ALA A 97 -5.07 4.26 -5.29
N THR A 98 -4.55 5.47 -5.37
CA THR A 98 -3.58 6.00 -4.40
C THR A 98 -3.68 7.51 -4.37
N ILE A 99 -3.58 8.10 -3.19
CA ILE A 99 -3.43 9.54 -3.00
C ILE A 99 -1.96 9.78 -2.68
N LEU A 100 -1.33 10.74 -3.36
CA LEU A 100 0.05 11.10 -3.04
C LEU A 100 0.06 11.86 -1.71
N VAL A 101 0.64 11.23 -0.70
CA VAL A 101 0.89 11.82 0.62
C VAL A 101 2.39 11.87 0.88
N ALA A 102 2.82 12.76 1.77
CA ALA A 102 4.19 12.74 2.25
C ALA A 102 4.40 11.45 3.08
N PRO A 103 5.55 10.75 2.94
CA PRO A 103 5.85 9.60 3.76
C PRO A 103 5.80 9.97 5.25
N GLN A 104 5.12 9.15 6.05
CA GLN A 104 5.03 9.35 7.50
C GLN A 104 6.25 8.77 8.24
N PHE A 105 7.00 7.89 7.57
CA PHE A 105 8.19 7.21 8.07
C PHE A 105 9.21 7.05 6.93
N ASP A 106 10.47 6.73 7.29
CA ASP A 106 11.52 6.47 6.30
C ASP A 106 11.47 5.01 5.83
N GLU A 107 10.92 4.80 4.64
CA GLU A 107 10.76 3.47 4.04
C GLU A 107 12.10 2.76 3.74
N ASN A 108 13.23 3.47 3.76
CA ASN A 108 14.55 2.89 3.53
C ASN A 108 15.11 2.16 4.76
N LYS A 109 14.58 2.47 5.94
CA LYS A 109 14.97 1.77 7.18
C LYS A 109 14.66 0.28 7.09
N LYS A 110 15.42 -0.49 7.84
CA LYS A 110 15.35 -1.95 7.87
C LYS A 110 14.48 -2.42 9.02
N ALA A 111 13.67 -3.42 8.75
CA ALA A 111 12.99 -4.25 9.73
C ALA A 111 13.67 -5.61 9.79
N ILE A 112 13.54 -6.27 10.95
CA ILE A 112 13.79 -7.70 11.07
C ILE A 112 12.54 -8.43 10.61
N ILE A 113 12.69 -9.44 9.75
CA ILE A 113 11.58 -10.29 9.31
C ILE A 113 11.97 -11.76 9.48
N THR A 114 11.05 -12.60 9.96
CA THR A 114 11.30 -14.05 9.98
C THR A 114 11.35 -14.60 8.55
N LEU A 115 12.23 -15.57 8.30
CA LEU A 115 12.29 -16.24 6.99
C LEU A 115 10.95 -16.89 6.65
N ARG A 116 10.21 -17.37 7.65
CA ARG A 116 8.87 -17.91 7.45
C ARG A 116 7.87 -16.89 6.91
N ALA A 117 7.85 -15.67 7.47
CA ALA A 117 6.99 -14.61 6.96
C ALA A 117 7.35 -14.25 5.51
N LEU A 118 8.65 -14.18 5.22
CA LEU A 118 9.15 -13.87 3.89
C LEU A 118 8.83 -14.97 2.86
N GLU A 119 9.03 -16.24 3.21
CA GLU A 119 8.77 -17.39 2.34
C GLU A 119 7.28 -17.56 2.02
N LYS A 120 6.42 -17.32 3.01
CA LYS A 120 4.96 -17.40 2.83
C LYS A 120 4.38 -16.12 2.22
N GLY A 121 5.10 -15.01 2.27
CA GLY A 121 4.61 -13.70 1.86
C GLY A 121 3.45 -13.22 2.74
N GLU A 122 3.48 -13.56 4.02
CA GLU A 122 2.38 -13.32 4.95
C GLU A 122 2.93 -12.92 6.33
N ILE A 123 2.45 -11.80 6.86
CA ILE A 123 2.82 -11.25 8.17
C ILE A 123 1.55 -11.17 9.00
N ASN A 124 1.54 -11.77 10.18
CA ASN A 124 0.37 -11.73 11.08
C ASN A 124 0.68 -11.19 12.47
N TRP A 125 1.95 -10.89 12.74
CA TRP A 125 2.37 -10.23 13.96
C TRP A 125 3.50 -9.25 13.66
N ALA A 126 3.42 -8.06 14.24
CA ALA A 126 4.44 -7.02 14.12
C ALA A 126 4.71 -6.40 15.50
N LEU A 127 5.98 -6.15 15.79
CA LEU A 127 6.44 -5.61 17.06
C LEU A 127 7.47 -4.52 16.79
N CYS A 128 7.38 -3.39 17.46
CA CYS A 128 8.31 -2.27 17.37
C CYS A 128 9.09 -2.16 18.69
N ALA A 129 10.41 -2.30 18.61
CA ALA A 129 11.33 -2.11 19.71
C ALA A 129 12.15 -0.82 19.49
N GLU A 130 12.96 -0.44 20.49
CA GLU A 130 13.91 0.66 20.31
C GLU A 130 14.90 0.31 19.17
N PRO A 131 15.09 1.21 18.18
CA PRO A 131 16.04 0.95 17.10
C PRO A 131 17.49 0.87 17.60
N ASP A 132 18.22 -0.15 17.18
CA ASP A 132 19.62 -0.35 17.57
C ASP A 132 20.57 0.68 16.92
N ASN A 133 20.19 1.20 15.74
CA ASN A 133 21.00 2.13 14.96
C ASN A 133 20.13 2.97 13.99
N PRO A 134 20.67 3.99 13.31
CA PRO A 134 19.88 4.88 12.45
C PRO A 134 19.20 4.21 11.24
N GLU A 135 19.75 3.09 10.75
CA GLU A 135 19.15 2.31 9.65
C GLU A 135 18.06 1.36 10.16
N ASP A 136 18.01 1.09 11.46
CA ASP A 136 17.00 0.28 12.08
C ASP A 136 15.68 1.07 12.24
N SER A 137 14.60 0.41 11.86
CA SER A 137 13.24 0.92 12.04
C SER A 137 12.69 0.61 13.43
N GLY A 138 13.25 -0.38 14.13
CA GLY A 138 12.69 -0.97 15.33
C GLY A 138 11.66 -2.07 15.04
N TRP A 139 11.16 -2.18 13.80
CA TRP A 139 10.12 -3.15 13.45
C TRP A 139 10.68 -4.57 13.30
N GLN A 140 9.96 -5.51 13.89
CA GLN A 140 10.15 -6.95 13.81
C GLN A 140 8.85 -7.57 13.30
N LEU A 141 8.94 -8.38 12.25
CA LEU A 141 7.81 -8.88 11.47
C LEU A 141 7.81 -10.41 11.45
N PHE A 142 6.67 -11.00 11.79
CA PHE A 142 6.55 -12.44 12.00
C PHE A 142 5.35 -13.00 11.25
N HIS A 143 5.42 -14.27 10.89
CA HIS A 143 4.27 -14.97 10.33
C HIS A 143 3.20 -15.22 11.41
N GLY A 144 3.58 -15.32 12.67
CA GLY A 144 2.71 -15.53 13.83
C GLY A 144 2.46 -16.98 14.21
N ASP A 145 3.02 -17.96 13.49
CA ASP A 145 2.92 -19.40 13.82
C ASP A 145 4.26 -20.03 14.24
N GLU A 146 5.29 -19.19 14.42
CA GLU A 146 6.61 -19.57 14.88
C GLU A 146 6.62 -19.86 16.40
N ASP A 147 7.40 -20.86 16.80
CA ASP A 147 7.63 -21.18 18.22
C ASP A 147 8.92 -20.52 18.75
N ASP A 148 9.10 -20.51 20.08
CA ASP A 148 10.28 -19.92 20.73
C ASP A 148 11.59 -20.50 20.22
N ALA A 149 11.61 -21.78 19.85
CA ALA A 149 12.81 -22.44 19.32
C ALA A 149 13.17 -21.89 17.93
N TYR A 150 12.17 -21.62 17.09
CA TYR A 150 12.36 -20.99 15.79
C TYR A 150 12.82 -19.53 15.95
N LEU A 151 12.13 -18.76 16.80
CA LEU A 151 12.43 -17.33 17.04
C LEU A 151 13.77 -17.11 17.72
N GLY A 152 14.21 -18.06 18.55
CA GLY A 152 15.52 -18.01 19.21
C GLY A 152 16.71 -18.30 18.28
N ASN A 153 16.48 -18.68 17.01
CA ASN A 153 17.55 -18.93 16.05
C ASN A 153 17.72 -17.72 15.10
N PRO A 154 18.84 -16.98 15.15
CA PRO A 154 19.06 -15.82 14.28
C PRO A 154 19.16 -16.18 12.79
N ASP A 155 19.50 -17.43 12.45
CA ASP A 155 19.53 -17.89 11.06
C ASP A 155 18.12 -17.98 10.43
N HIS A 156 17.06 -17.82 11.24
CA HIS A 156 15.68 -17.78 10.80
C HIS A 156 15.13 -16.36 10.63
N ALA A 157 15.99 -15.34 10.62
CA ALA A 157 15.61 -13.97 10.39
C ALA A 157 16.45 -13.32 9.29
N ALA A 158 15.91 -12.26 8.69
CA ALA A 158 16.58 -11.44 7.69
C ALA A 158 16.29 -9.96 7.93
N LEU A 159 17.12 -9.10 7.33
CA LEU A 159 16.86 -7.66 7.23
C LEU A 159 16.19 -7.35 5.89
N ILE A 160 15.13 -6.54 5.94
CA ILE A 160 14.37 -6.11 4.76
C ILE A 160 14.01 -4.63 4.90
N SER A 161 13.95 -3.86 3.81
CA SER A 161 13.45 -2.48 3.91
C SER A 161 11.94 -2.45 4.12
N LEU A 162 11.43 -1.42 4.81
CA LEU A 162 9.99 -1.20 4.92
C LEU A 162 9.35 -1.06 3.53
N ALA A 163 10.02 -0.42 2.57
CA ALA A 163 9.57 -0.35 1.17
C ALA A 163 9.34 -1.72 0.53
N GLU A 164 10.26 -2.67 0.73
CA GLU A 164 10.15 -4.04 0.22
C GLU A 164 9.02 -4.81 0.91
N VAL A 165 8.80 -4.59 2.21
CA VAL A 165 7.68 -5.19 2.95
C VAL A 165 6.33 -4.70 2.41
N LEU A 166 6.17 -3.38 2.27
CA LEU A 166 4.94 -2.76 1.76
C LEU A 166 4.59 -3.19 0.33
N HIS A 167 5.57 -3.69 -0.42
CA HIS A 167 5.32 -4.22 -1.76
C HIS A 167 4.41 -5.46 -1.75
N PHE A 168 4.56 -6.34 -0.75
CA PHE A 168 3.77 -7.57 -0.66
C PHE A 168 2.73 -7.55 0.47
N GLU A 169 2.95 -6.78 1.54
CA GLU A 169 2.00 -6.58 2.64
C GLU A 169 1.72 -5.07 2.85
N PRO A 170 0.93 -4.44 1.96
CA PRO A 170 0.73 -2.99 1.97
C PRO A 170 -0.05 -2.49 3.19
N ARG A 171 -0.80 -3.36 3.89
CA ARG A 171 -1.53 -2.98 5.11
C ARG A 171 -0.64 -2.59 6.28
N LEU A 172 0.64 -2.94 6.23
CA LEU A 172 1.60 -2.50 7.23
C LEU A 172 1.91 -1.00 7.16
N GLU A 173 1.44 -0.26 6.15
CA GLU A 173 1.61 1.19 6.08
C GLU A 173 1.01 1.90 7.30
N SER A 174 -0.20 1.51 7.73
CA SER A 174 -0.85 2.06 8.93
C SER A 174 -0.15 1.63 10.22
N VAL A 175 0.43 0.43 10.23
CA VAL A 175 1.23 -0.11 11.35
C VAL A 175 2.50 0.72 11.52
N PHE A 176 3.26 0.93 10.44
CA PHE A 176 4.52 1.68 10.48
C PHE A 176 4.36 3.17 10.77
N ALA A 177 3.19 3.73 10.45
CA ALA A 177 2.83 5.11 10.81
C ALA A 177 2.28 5.24 12.24
N SER A 178 2.05 4.15 12.96
CA SER A 178 1.43 4.16 14.28
C SER A 178 2.43 4.41 15.42
N GLU A 179 1.91 4.90 16.54
CA GLU A 179 2.66 5.03 17.81
C GLU A 179 2.58 3.75 18.67
N HIS A 180 1.80 2.74 18.28
CA HIS A 180 1.69 1.49 19.04
C HIS A 180 2.87 0.55 18.78
N ALA A 181 3.28 -0.20 19.80
CA ALA A 181 4.44 -1.07 19.74
C ALA A 181 4.14 -2.50 19.25
N ALA A 182 2.88 -2.92 19.19
CA ALA A 182 2.54 -4.29 18.81
C ALA A 182 1.23 -4.35 18.04
N PHE A 183 1.21 -5.19 17.00
CA PHE A 183 0.07 -5.39 16.13
C PHE A 183 -0.10 -6.86 15.80
N GLU A 184 -1.35 -7.29 15.73
CA GLU A 184 -1.74 -8.60 15.24
C GLU A 184 -2.69 -8.49 14.06
N TRP A 185 -2.63 -9.45 13.16
CA TRP A 185 -3.59 -9.54 12.07
C TRP A 185 -4.92 -10.10 12.58
N ASP A 186 -6.00 -9.33 12.42
CA ASP A 186 -7.36 -9.78 12.71
C ASP A 186 -8.08 -10.18 11.40
N PRO A 187 -8.27 -11.49 11.14
CA PRO A 187 -8.93 -11.96 9.93
C PRO A 187 -10.42 -11.60 9.86
N SER A 188 -11.05 -11.23 10.97
CA SER A 188 -12.48 -10.87 11.02
C SER A 188 -12.76 -9.51 10.39
N ILE A 189 -11.81 -8.58 10.50
CA ILE A 189 -11.88 -7.24 9.88
C ILE A 189 -10.90 -7.06 8.72
N ASN A 190 -10.03 -8.04 8.49
CA ASN A 190 -9.02 -8.03 7.44
C ASN A 190 -8.03 -6.88 7.60
N ASP A 191 -7.55 -6.67 8.84
CA ASP A 191 -6.64 -5.58 9.16
C ASP A 191 -5.73 -5.89 10.34
N PHE A 192 -4.68 -5.09 10.51
CA PHE A 192 -3.86 -5.12 11.72
C PHE A 192 -4.52 -4.33 12.85
N VAL A 193 -4.58 -4.93 14.03
CA VAL A 193 -5.10 -4.28 15.24
C VAL A 193 -3.99 -4.12 16.27
N ALA A 194 -3.94 -2.95 16.91
CA ALA A 194 -2.98 -2.69 17.97
C ALA A 194 -3.29 -3.56 19.20
N VAL A 195 -2.25 -4.21 19.73
CA VAL A 195 -2.35 -5.02 20.95
C VAL A 195 -2.18 -4.11 22.16
N GLN A 196 -3.24 -3.97 22.97
CA GLN A 196 -3.28 -2.98 24.06
C GLN A 196 -2.46 -3.38 25.31
N ASP A 197 -2.13 -4.67 25.46
CA ASP A 197 -1.52 -5.24 26.67
C ASP A 197 -0.16 -5.89 26.39
N PHE A 198 0.68 -5.28 25.54
CA PHE A 198 2.07 -5.73 25.42
C PHE A 198 2.89 -5.13 26.58
N ASP A 199 2.88 -5.80 27.74
CA ASP A 199 3.85 -5.54 28.81
C ASP A 199 5.24 -5.83 28.25
N THR A 200 6.02 -4.79 27.94
CA THR A 200 7.47 -4.92 27.84
C THR A 200 7.96 -5.58 29.12
N PRO A 201 8.64 -6.75 29.08
CA PRO A 201 9.24 -7.29 30.28
C PRO A 201 10.19 -6.23 30.83
N GLU A 202 9.95 -5.81 32.09
CA GLU A 202 10.87 -4.94 32.82
C GLU A 202 12.28 -5.57 32.79
N GLU A 203 13.27 -4.73 32.46
CA GLU A 203 14.71 -5.07 32.34
C GLU A 203 15.28 -5.96 33.46
#